data_AF-A0A5E8H1R7-F1
#
_entry.id   AF-A0A5E8H1R7-F1
#
_cell.length_a   1.000
_cell.length_b   1.000
_cell.length_c   1.000
_cell.angle_alpha   90.00
_cell.angle_beta   90.00
_cell.angle_gamma   90.00
#
_symmetry.space_group_name_H-M   'P 1'
#
loop_
_entity.id
_entity.type
_entity.pdbx_description
1 polymer ?
#
loop_
_entity_poly.entity_id
_entity_poly.type
_entity_poly.pdbx_seq_one_letter_code
_entity_poly.pdbx_strand_id
1 'polypeptide(L)' 'MNTRDSLVAAIFLAALLGMIVMVLNVPVGIDPKRFGALVFGAILIFGALNLVLVLLEARKNRKDRT' A
#
# COMPACT_ATOMS: atom_id res chain seq x y z
N MET A 1 17.81 5.19 5.34
CA MET A 1 16.47 5.29 4.72
C MET A 1 15.44 5.19 5.82
N ASN A 2 14.49 6.12 5.91
CA ASN A 2 13.47 6.10 6.95
C ASN A 2 12.55 4.89 6.73
N THR A 3 12.16 4.18 7.78
CA THR A 3 11.37 2.94 7.68
C THR A 3 10.02 3.17 6.98
N ARG A 4 9.47 4.38 7.12
CA ARG A 4 8.30 4.85 6.38
C ARG A 4 8.53 4.93 4.87
N ASP A 5 9.63 5.52 4.44
CA ASP A 5 9.94 5.67 3.01
C ASP A 5 10.14 4.31 2.36
N SER A 6 10.77 3.38 3.08
CA SER A 6 10.93 1.99 2.64
C SER A 6 9.58 1.27 2.52
N LEU A 7 8.67 1.48 3.48
CA LEU A 7 7.32 0.89 3.45
C LEU A 7 6.50 1.43 2.27
N VAL A 8 6.53 2.75 2.04
CA VAL A 8 5.85 3.39 0.90
C VAL A 8 6.42 2.89 -0.42
N ALA A 9 7.75 2.79 -0.54
CA ALA A 9 8.41 2.24 -1.73
C ALA A 9 8.01 0.77 -1.98
N ALA A 10 7.91 -0.05 -0.93
CA ALA A 10 7.47 -1.44 -1.05
C ALA A 10 6.02 -1.56 -1.52
N ILE A 11 5.12 -0.70 -1.03
CA ILE A 11 3.72 -0.66 -1.47
C ILE A 11 3.63 -0.27 -2.95
N PHE A 12 4.38 0.76 -3.36
CA PHE A 12 4.47 1.17 -4.76
C PHE A 12 5.01 0.05 -5.65
N LEU A 13 6.06 -0.65 -5.21
CA LEU A 13 6.65 -1.77 -5.94
C LEU A 13 5.64 -2.92 -6.11
N ALA A 14 4.91 -3.26 -5.05
CA ALA A 14 3.87 -4.29 -5.09
C ALA A 14 2.72 -3.91 -6.03
N ALA A 15 2.29 -2.64 -6.02
CA ALA A 15 1.27 -2.13 -6.95
C ALA A 15 1.75 -2.18 -8.41
N LEU A 16 3.04 -1.87 -8.66
CA LEU A 16 3.63 -1.90 -9.99
C LEU A 16 3.69 -3.33 -10.55
N LEU A 17 4.07 -4.30 -9.72
CA LEU A 17 4.03 -5.72 -10.07
C LEU A 17 2.60 -6.20 -10.34
N GLY A 18 1.62 -5.77 -9.53
CA GLY A 18 0.21 -6.06 -9.75
C GLY A 18 -0.32 -5.52 -11.09
N MET A 19 0.10 -4.31 -11.47
CA MET A 19 -0.23 -3.75 -12.79
C MET A 19 0.38 -4.55 -13.93
N ILE A 20 1.64 -5.00 -13.82
CA ILE A 20 2.29 -5.81 -14.87
C ILE A 20 1.51 -7.11 -15.11
N VAL A 21 1.08 -7.78 -14.03
CA VAL A 21 0.27 -9.01 -14.13
C VAL A 21 -1.06 -8.76 -14.84
N MET A 22 -1.74 -7.65 -14.54
CA MET A 22 -2.99 -7.27 -15.21
C MET A 22 -2.79 -6.87 -16.68
N VAL A 23 -1.78 -6.04 -16.98
CA VAL A 23 -1.52 -5.50 -18.33
C VAL A 23 -1.08 -6.61 -19.29
N LEU A 24 -0.19 -7.50 -18.83
CA LEU A 24 0.30 -8.62 -19.64
C LEU A 24 -0.65 -9.83 -19.60
N ASN A 25 -1.80 -9.70 -18.93
CA ASN A 25 -2.80 -10.75 -18.73
C ASN A 25 -2.15 -12.09 -18.35
N VAL A 26 -1.14 -12.02 -17.46
CA VAL A 26 -0.34 -13.18 -17.09
C VAL A 26 -1.30 -14.20 -16.47
N PRO A 27 -1.36 -15.45 -16.98
CA PRO A 27 -2.28 -16.46 -16.48
C PRO A 27 -1.81 -16.94 -15.11
N VAL A 28 -2.17 -16.18 -14.07
CA VAL A 28 -1.91 -16.48 -12.66
C VAL A 28 -2.92 -17.49 -12.08
N GLY A 29 -3.75 -18.11 -12.93
CA GLY A 29 -4.78 -19.07 -12.52
C GLY A 29 -5.96 -18.44 -11.77
N ILE A 30 -6.01 -17.10 -11.68
CA ILE A 30 -7.07 -16.34 -10.99
C ILE A 30 -7.71 -15.40 -12.01
N ASP A 31 -9.05 -15.33 -12.01
CA ASP A 31 -9.80 -14.36 -12.80
C ASP A 31 -9.24 -12.94 -12.63
N PRO A 32 -8.96 -12.21 -13.72
CA PRO A 32 -8.40 -10.84 -13.65
C PRO A 32 -9.22 -9.91 -12.75
N LYS A 33 -10.54 -10.10 -12.73
CA LYS A 33 -11.48 -9.35 -11.88
C LYS A 33 -11.26 -9.62 -10.38
N ARG A 34 -10.97 -10.87 -10.01
CA ARG A 34 -10.67 -11.28 -8.63
C ARG A 34 -9.27 -10.85 -8.22
N PHE A 35 -8.30 -10.96 -9.14
CA PHE A 35 -6.94 -10.49 -8.91
C PHE A 35 -6.90 -8.98 -8.67
N GLY A 36 -7.59 -8.19 -9.50
CA GLY A 36 -7.72 -6.74 -9.31
C GLY A 36 -8.36 -6.39 -7.97
N ALA A 37 -9.41 -7.10 -7.56
CA ALA A 37 -10.04 -6.90 -6.26
C ALA A 37 -9.10 -7.21 -5.08
N LEU A 38 -8.28 -8.26 -5.18
CA LEU A 38 -7.27 -8.60 -4.17
C LEU A 38 -6.18 -7.53 -4.07
N VAL A 39 -5.63 -7.09 -5.21
CA VAL A 39 -4.61 -6.05 -5.26
C VAL A 39 -5.16 -4.73 -4.72
N PHE A 40 -6.37 -4.34 -5.11
CA PHE A 40 -7.03 -3.15 -4.62
C PHE A 40 -7.28 -3.22 -3.10
N GLY A 41 -7.75 -4.35 -2.60
CA GLY A 41 -7.92 -4.59 -1.16
C GLY A 41 -6.61 -4.47 -0.38
N ALA A 42 -5.53 -5.05 -0.90
CA ALA A 42 -4.21 -4.93 -0.29
C ALA A 42 -3.73 -3.48 -0.21
N ILE A 43 -3.86 -2.71 -1.30
CA ILE A 43 -3.51 -1.28 -1.33
C ILE A 43 -4.33 -0.48 -0.31
N LEU A 44 -5.63 -0.77 -0.18
CA LEU A 44 -6.52 -0.12 0.79
C LEU A 44 -6.06 -0.33 2.24
N ILE A 45 -5.68 -1.57 2.58
CA ILE A 45 -5.16 -1.91 3.92
C ILE A 45 -3.86 -1.14 4.19
N PHE A 46 -2.93 -1.14 3.23
CA PHE A 46 -1.68 -0.40 3.37
C PHE A 46 -1.90 1.12 3.47
N GLY A 47 -2.83 1.67 2.69
CA GLY A 47 -3.22 3.08 2.77
C GLY A 47 -3.81 3.43 4.14
N ALA A 48 -4.67 2.58 4.69
CA ALA A 48 -5.25 2.76 6.03
C ALA A 48 -4.17 2.70 7.12
N LEU A 49 -3.24 1.74 7.05
CA LEU A 49 -2.12 1.65 7.99
C LEU A 49 -1.22 2.90 7.92
N ASN A 50 -0.94 3.39 6.71
CA ASN A 50 -0.16 4.60 6.53
C ASN A 50 -0.88 5.83 7.12
N LEU A 51 -2.18 5.95 6.91
CA LEU A 51 -3.01 7.02 7.47
C LEU A 51 -3.00 7.00 9.01
N VAL A 52 -3.15 5.82 9.61
CA VAL A 52 -3.09 5.64 11.07
C VAL A 52 -1.72 6.05 11.61
N LEU A 53 -0.64 5.62 10.97
CA LEU A 53 0.72 6.00 11.36
C LEU A 53 0.91 7.52 11.30
N VAL A 54 0.43 8.18 10.24
CA VAL A 54 0.51 9.64 10.09
C VAL A 54 -0.31 10.35 11.17
N LEU A 55 -1.52 9.86 11.48
CA LEU A 55 -2.37 10.40 12.55
C LEU A 55 -1.71 10.28 13.94
N LEU A 56 -1.08 9.14 14.22
CA LEU A 56 -0.36 8.91 15.47
C LEU A 56 0.86 9.84 15.58
N GLU A 57 1.62 10.02 14.50
CA GLU A 57 2.73 10.98 14.44
C GLU A 57 2.24 12.42 14.67
N ALA A 58 1.13 12.81 14.03
CA ALA A 58 0.54 14.13 14.18
C ALA A 58 0.08 14.40 15.63
N ARG A 59 -0.48 13.38 16.31
CA ARG A 59 -0.82 13.45 17.74
C ARG A 59 0.42 13.60 18.61
N LYS A 60 1.47 12.82 18.35
CA LYS A 60 2.74 12.88 19.10
C LYS A 60 3.39 14.26 18.97
N ASN A 61 3.49 14.78 17.75
CA ASN A 61 4.05 16.12 17.50
C ASN A 61 3.24 17.27 18.10
N ARG A 62 1.92 17.09 18.32
CA ARG A 62 1.12 18.06 19.08
C ARG A 62 1.41 18.00 20.57
N LYS A 63 1.64 16.81 21.14
CA LYS A 63 1.93 16.62 22.56
C LYS A 63 3.30 17.16 22.95
N ASP A 64 4.30 17.10 22.07
CA ASP A 64 5.65 17.63 22.34
C ASP A 64 5.73 19.17 22.21
N ARG A 65 4.66 19.85 21.77
CA ARG A 65 4.59 21.33 21.63
C ARG A 65 3.77 22.03 22.71
N THR A 66 3.21 21.28 23.67
CA THR A 66 2.44 21.78 24.82
C THR A 66 3.15 21.41 26.11
#